data_AF-A0A958D045-F1
#
_entry.id   AF-A0A958D045-F1
#
_cell.length_a   1.000
_cell.length_b   1.000
_cell.length_c   1.000
_cell.angle_alpha   90.00
_cell.angle_beta   90.00
_cell.angle_gamma   90.00
#
_symmetry.space_group_name_H-M   'P 1'
#
loop_
_entity.id
_entity.type
_entity.pdbx_description
1 polymer ?
#
loop_
_entity_poly.entity_id
_entity_poly.type
_entity_poly.pdbx_seq_one_letter_code
_entity_poly.pdbx_strand_id
1 'polypeptide(L)'
;MPVMMLGTSLGVWLFYVQHQFEGVYWEHHQDWDYSKAALEGSSFYKLPRVLQWFSGNIGFHHIHHLSPRIPNYNLEKAWKENELFQVDPITLRSSLKSMTFRLWDEDNKQLVGFGYLKTLPKKKVMPAPVLE
;
A
#
# COMPACT_ATOMS: atom_id res chain seq x y z
N MET A 1 -16.25 -22.74 11.37
CA MET A 1 -15.32 -21.68 11.85
C MET A 1 -14.02 -21.60 11.06
N PRO A 2 -13.25 -22.68 10.81
CA PRO A 2 -11.93 -22.57 10.17
C PRO A 2 -11.95 -21.90 8.78
N VAL A 3 -12.93 -22.26 7.94
CA VAL A 3 -13.09 -21.68 6.59
C VAL A 3 -13.33 -20.17 6.65
N MET A 4 -14.18 -19.70 7.58
CA MET A 4 -14.46 -18.28 7.74
C MET A 4 -13.23 -17.50 8.19
N MET A 5 -12.44 -18.06 9.11
CA MET A 5 -11.20 -17.43 9.57
C MET A 5 -10.18 -17.31 8.43
N LEU A 6 -9.97 -18.39 7.67
CA LEU A 6 -9.07 -18.37 6.52
C LEU A 6 -9.53 -17.37 5.45
N GLY A 7 -10.80 -17.40 5.08
CA GLY A 7 -11.37 -16.47 4.11
C GLY A 7 -11.22 -15.02 4.54
N THR A 8 -11.50 -14.72 5.82
CA THR A 8 -11.35 -13.36 6.38
C THR A 8 -9.90 -12.91 6.38
N SER A 9 -8.98 -13.75 6.84
CA SER A 9 -7.55 -13.43 6.86
C SER A 9 -6.99 -13.17 5.46
N LEU A 10 -7.38 -13.98 4.47
CA LEU A 10 -7.01 -13.76 3.07
C LEU A 10 -7.62 -12.47 2.52
N GLY A 11 -8.88 -12.18 2.85
CA GLY A 11 -9.53 -10.93 2.48
C GLY A 11 -8.79 -9.71 3.06
N VAL A 12 -8.54 -9.70 4.37
CA VAL A 12 -7.78 -8.63 5.03
C VAL A 12 -6.39 -8.49 4.42
N TRP A 13 -5.71 -9.59 4.14
CA TRP A 13 -4.40 -9.58 3.48
C TRP A 13 -4.43 -8.87 2.13
N LEU A 14 -5.41 -9.19 1.29
CA LEU A 14 -5.56 -8.58 -0.04
C LEU A 14 -5.73 -7.06 0.01
N PHE A 15 -6.31 -6.49 1.06
CA PHE A 15 -6.40 -5.03 1.23
C PHE A 15 -5.19 -4.45 1.97
N TYR A 16 -4.63 -5.17 2.93
CA TYR A 16 -3.49 -4.72 3.71
C TYR A 16 -2.27 -4.41 2.84
N VAL A 17 -1.89 -5.34 1.96
CA VAL A 17 -0.72 -5.17 1.07
C VAL A 17 -0.92 -4.07 0.01
N GLN A 18 -2.16 -3.61 -0.17
CA GLN A 18 -2.48 -2.57 -1.13
C GLN A 18 -2.11 -1.18 -0.63
N HIS A 19 -2.03 -0.99 0.69
CA HIS A 19 -1.69 0.30 1.31
C HIS A 19 -0.55 0.22 2.33
N GLN A 20 -0.06 -0.99 2.62
CA GLN A 20 1.10 -1.23 3.47
C GLN A 20 2.20 -1.90 2.65
N PHE A 21 3.07 -1.12 2.04
CA PHE A 21 4.16 -1.63 1.23
C PHE A 21 5.35 -0.68 1.17
N GLU A 22 6.47 -1.18 0.66
CA GLU A 22 7.69 -0.39 0.52
C GLU A 22 7.51 0.71 -0.53
N GLY A 23 7.89 1.93 -0.21
CA GLY A 23 7.76 3.07 -1.12
C GLY A 23 6.33 3.61 -1.29
N VAL A 24 5.38 3.22 -0.42
CA VAL A 24 4.03 3.79 -0.45
C VAL A 24 4.07 5.31 -0.20
N TYR A 25 3.32 6.06 -0.99
CA TYR A 25 3.14 7.49 -0.81
C TYR A 25 2.07 7.79 0.24
N TRP A 26 2.47 8.39 1.36
CA TRP A 26 1.60 9.02 2.36
C TRP A 26 2.00 10.50 2.50
N GLU A 27 1.01 11.39 2.62
CA GLU A 27 1.24 12.82 2.84
C GLU A 27 0.15 13.41 3.74
N HIS A 28 0.49 14.53 4.36
CA HIS A 28 -0.49 15.38 5.00
C HIS A 28 -1.42 16.02 3.98
N HIS A 29 -2.63 16.34 4.43
CA HIS A 29 -3.71 16.85 3.57
C HIS A 29 -3.32 18.09 2.73
N GLN A 30 -2.43 18.95 3.25
CA GLN A 30 -2.00 20.17 2.56
C GLN A 30 -1.12 19.88 1.34
N ASP A 31 -0.33 18.81 1.39
CA ASP A 31 0.64 18.42 0.35
C ASP A 31 0.13 17.23 -0.49
N TRP A 32 -1.14 16.86 -0.30
CA TRP A 32 -1.73 15.67 -0.88
C TRP A 32 -2.14 15.88 -2.34
N ASP A 33 -1.68 15.00 -3.22
CA ASP A 33 -2.11 14.95 -4.62
C ASP A 33 -2.94 13.68 -4.89
N TYR A 34 -4.11 13.86 -5.51
CA TYR A 34 -5.03 12.75 -5.79
C TYR A 34 -4.41 11.67 -6.68
N SER A 35 -3.70 12.08 -7.73
CA SER A 35 -3.14 11.15 -8.70
C SER A 35 -1.98 10.37 -8.09
N LYS A 36 -1.11 11.04 -7.32
CA LYS A 36 -0.02 10.38 -6.57
C LYS A 36 -0.57 9.46 -5.49
N ALA A 37 -1.56 9.89 -4.73
CA ALA A 37 -2.18 9.04 -3.72
C ALA A 37 -2.82 7.78 -4.34
N ALA A 38 -3.42 7.90 -5.52
CA ALA A 38 -3.98 6.75 -6.22
C ALA A 38 -2.90 5.83 -6.81
N LEU A 39 -1.90 6.38 -7.50
CA LEU A 39 -0.90 5.59 -8.24
C LEU A 39 0.27 5.09 -7.36
N GLU A 40 0.71 5.90 -6.41
CA GLU A 40 1.88 5.63 -5.54
C GLU A 40 1.46 5.31 -4.09
N GLY A 41 0.27 5.74 -3.66
CA GLY A 41 -0.29 5.42 -2.35
C GLY A 41 -1.06 4.08 -2.30
N SER A 42 -1.21 3.43 -3.46
CA SER A 42 -1.87 2.13 -3.61
C SER A 42 -1.00 1.22 -4.47
N SER A 43 -0.88 -0.06 -4.12
CA SER A 43 -0.01 -0.95 -4.87
C SER A 43 -0.64 -1.53 -6.13
N PHE A 44 0.22 -2.00 -7.03
CA PHE A 44 -0.15 -2.95 -8.06
C PHE A 44 0.19 -4.37 -7.57
N TYR A 45 -0.78 -5.08 -7.00
CA TYR A 45 -0.58 -6.44 -6.53
C TYR A 45 -0.69 -7.45 -7.68
N LYS A 46 0.46 -7.80 -8.27
CA LYS A 46 0.59 -8.74 -9.38
C LYS A 46 0.37 -10.17 -8.92
N LEU A 47 -0.90 -10.57 -8.94
CA LEU A 47 -1.34 -11.93 -8.62
C LEU A 47 -1.12 -12.89 -9.81
N PRO A 48 -0.83 -14.18 -9.55
CA PRO A 48 -0.93 -15.22 -10.56
C PRO A 48 -2.34 -15.28 -11.17
N ARG A 49 -2.45 -15.70 -12.44
CA ARG A 49 -3.69 -15.58 -13.23
C ARG A 49 -4.94 -16.18 -12.58
N VAL A 50 -4.79 -17.31 -11.86
CA VAL A 50 -5.89 -17.94 -11.12
C VAL A 50 -6.39 -17.05 -9.98
N LEU A 51 -5.47 -16.48 -9.19
CA LEU A 51 -5.82 -15.60 -8.07
C LEU A 51 -6.31 -14.24 -8.57
N GLN A 52 -5.74 -13.73 -9.66
CA GLN A 52 -6.22 -12.51 -10.31
C GLN A 52 -7.68 -12.66 -10.77
N TRP A 53 -8.03 -13.80 -11.39
CA TRP A 53 -9.40 -14.10 -11.79
C TRP A 53 -10.33 -14.25 -10.58
N PHE A 54 -9.93 -15.05 -9.58
CA PHE A 54 -10.74 -15.31 -8.40
C PHE A 54 -11.03 -14.03 -7.60
N SER A 55 -10.05 -13.14 -7.51
CA SER A 55 -10.18 -11.86 -6.82
C SER A 55 -10.84 -10.77 -7.66
N GLY A 56 -11.23 -11.06 -8.89
CA GLY A 56 -11.87 -10.09 -9.79
C GLY A 56 -10.97 -8.88 -10.04
N ASN A 57 -9.70 -9.10 -10.41
CA ASN A 57 -8.74 -8.04 -10.74
C ASN A 57 -8.44 -7.01 -9.62
N ILE A 58 -8.66 -7.36 -8.34
CA ILE A 58 -8.35 -6.49 -7.19
C ILE A 58 -6.88 -6.03 -7.15
N GLY A 59 -5.98 -6.76 -7.83
CA GLY A 59 -4.56 -6.43 -7.91
C GLY A 59 -4.27 -5.07 -8.55
N PHE A 60 -5.13 -4.56 -9.43
CA PHE A 60 -5.00 -3.24 -10.06
C PHE A 60 -5.60 -2.11 -9.20
N HIS A 61 -5.36 -2.17 -7.90
CA HIS A 61 -6.01 -1.31 -6.90
C HIS A 61 -5.66 0.17 -7.10
N HIS A 62 -4.44 0.45 -7.54
CA HIS A 62 -3.99 1.81 -7.89
C HIS A 62 -4.84 2.45 -9.00
N ILE A 63 -5.21 1.69 -10.03
CA ILE A 63 -6.10 2.18 -11.10
C ILE A 63 -7.53 2.35 -10.58
N HIS A 64 -7.99 1.43 -9.73
CA HIS A 64 -9.33 1.51 -9.14
C HIS A 64 -9.48 2.77 -8.27
N HIS A 65 -8.46 3.13 -7.48
CA HIS A 65 -8.46 4.38 -6.71
C HIS A 65 -8.42 5.62 -7.58
N LEU A 66 -7.68 5.58 -8.68
CA LEU A 66 -7.61 6.70 -9.63
C LEU A 66 -8.92 6.91 -10.37
N SER A 67 -9.59 5.83 -10.76
CA SER A 67 -10.86 5.88 -11.47
C SER A 67 -11.74 4.68 -11.13
N PRO A 68 -12.53 4.76 -10.05
CA PRO A 68 -13.41 3.66 -9.62
C PRO A 68 -14.56 3.39 -10.60
N ARG A 69 -14.74 4.27 -11.60
CA ARG A 69 -15.70 4.09 -12.70
C ARG A 69 -15.27 2.99 -13.68
N ILE A 70 -13.98 2.63 -13.72
CA ILE A 70 -13.50 1.53 -14.57
C ILE A 70 -13.92 0.21 -13.88
N PRO A 71 -14.76 -0.61 -14.52
CA PRO A 71 -15.17 -1.86 -13.92
C PRO A 71 -13.98 -2.83 -13.84
N ASN A 72 -13.97 -3.69 -12.82
CA ASN A 72 -12.85 -4.58 -12.52
C ASN A 72 -12.37 -5.42 -13.73
N TYR A 73 -13.29 -5.93 -14.55
CA TYR A 73 -12.94 -6.72 -15.73
C TYR A 73 -12.19 -5.93 -16.82
N ASN A 74 -12.22 -4.59 -16.78
CA ASN A 74 -11.47 -3.71 -17.70
C ASN A 74 -10.18 -3.17 -17.10
N LEU A 75 -9.88 -3.39 -15.81
CA LEU A 75 -8.66 -2.84 -15.18
C LEU A 75 -7.37 -3.35 -15.83
N GLU A 76 -7.29 -4.63 -16.19
CA GLU A 76 -6.12 -5.17 -16.89
C GLU A 76 -5.94 -4.53 -18.28
N LYS A 77 -7.04 -4.24 -18.98
CA LYS A 77 -7.00 -3.55 -20.27
C LYS A 77 -6.51 -2.11 -20.09
N ALA A 78 -7.09 -1.38 -19.14
CA ALA A 78 -6.66 -0.02 -18.80
C ALA A 78 -5.16 0.01 -18.45
N TRP A 79 -4.68 -0.92 -17.64
CA TRP A 79 -3.27 -1.06 -17.29
C TRP A 79 -2.38 -1.23 -18.53
N LYS A 80 -2.74 -2.13 -19.45
CA LYS A 80 -1.95 -2.38 -20.68
C LYS A 80 -1.91 -1.20 -21.63
N GLU A 81 -2.98 -0.43 -21.71
CA GLU A 81 -3.13 0.66 -22.69
C GLU A 81 -2.56 2.00 -22.21
N ASN A 82 -2.14 2.12 -20.95
CA ASN A 82 -1.71 3.38 -20.37
C ASN A 82 -0.36 3.23 -19.64
N GLU A 83 0.67 3.90 -20.15
CA GLU A 83 2.01 3.89 -19.53
C GLU A 83 2.01 4.48 -18.11
N LEU A 84 1.12 5.44 -17.84
CA LEU A 84 0.97 6.06 -16.51
C LEU A 84 0.54 5.05 -15.42
N PHE A 85 -0.02 3.90 -15.78
CA PHE A 85 -0.44 2.88 -14.82
C PHE A 85 0.65 1.83 -14.53
N GLN A 86 1.81 1.94 -15.17
CA GLN A 86 2.94 1.03 -15.04
C GLN A 86 3.76 1.38 -13.79
N VAL A 87 3.21 1.08 -12.62
CA VAL A 87 3.88 1.23 -11.32
C VAL A 87 4.59 -0.06 -10.91
N ASP A 88 5.50 0.04 -9.94
CA ASP A 88 6.25 -1.11 -9.45
C ASP A 88 5.32 -2.18 -8.83
N PRO A 89 5.38 -3.44 -9.31
CA PRO A 89 4.47 -4.46 -8.85
C PRO A 89 4.92 -5.06 -7.52
N ILE A 90 3.94 -5.39 -6.68
CA ILE A 90 4.11 -6.29 -5.55
C ILE A 90 3.69 -7.69 -5.98
N THR A 91 4.49 -8.69 -5.64
CA THR A 91 4.17 -10.11 -5.86
C THR A 91 3.80 -10.76 -4.55
N LEU A 92 3.19 -11.95 -4.57
CA LEU A 92 2.91 -12.73 -3.34
C LEU A 92 4.15 -12.83 -2.44
N ARG A 93 5.32 -13.12 -3.02
CA ARG A 93 6.56 -13.28 -2.26
C ARG A 93 7.04 -11.95 -1.67
N SER A 94 7.09 -10.88 -2.47
CA SER A 94 7.55 -9.57 -1.98
C SER A 94 6.58 -8.95 -0.99
N SER A 95 5.27 -9.23 -1.11
CA SER A 95 4.25 -8.74 -0.15
C SER A 95 4.45 -9.26 1.27
N LEU A 96 5.16 -10.37 1.49
CA LEU A 96 5.47 -10.83 2.84
C LEU A 96 6.35 -9.83 3.61
N LYS A 97 7.16 -9.02 2.91
CA LYS A 97 7.94 -7.93 3.51
C LYS A 97 7.03 -6.87 4.13
N SER A 98 5.82 -6.68 3.60
CA SER A 98 4.84 -5.71 4.12
C SER A 98 4.49 -5.92 5.59
N MET A 99 4.54 -7.15 6.09
CA MET A 99 4.29 -7.46 7.51
C MET A 99 5.29 -6.80 8.47
N THR A 100 6.45 -6.39 7.96
CA THR A 100 7.52 -5.78 8.77
C THR A 100 7.34 -4.28 8.94
N PHE A 101 6.55 -3.62 8.09
CA PHE A 101 6.30 -2.18 8.16
C PHE A 101 5.23 -1.85 9.20
N ARG A 102 5.53 -0.92 10.10
CA ARG A 102 4.69 -0.58 11.27
C ARG A 102 4.62 0.90 11.58
N LEU A 103 5.60 1.67 11.12
CA LEU A 103 5.75 3.09 11.44
C LEU A 103 5.97 3.86 10.14
N TRP A 104 5.52 5.10 10.12
CA TRP A 104 5.84 6.06 9.08
C TRP A 104 6.97 6.96 9.57
N ASP A 105 8.04 7.04 8.79
CA ASP A 105 9.14 7.97 9.02
C ASP A 105 8.88 9.24 8.19
N GLU A 106 8.43 10.31 8.85
CA GLU A 106 8.10 11.60 8.23
C GLU A 106 9.32 12.27 7.57
N ASP A 107 10.51 12.13 8.18
CA ASP A 107 11.71 12.82 7.70
C ASP A 107 12.18 12.23 6.36
N ASN A 108 12.04 10.91 6.19
CA ASN A 108 12.46 10.19 4.99
C ASN A 108 11.29 9.74 4.09
N LYS A 109 10.05 10.07 4.46
CA LYS A 109 8.80 9.71 3.75
C LYS A 109 8.72 8.23 3.37
N GLN A 110 8.90 7.34 4.35
CA GLN A 110 8.88 5.90 4.10
C GLN A 110 8.27 5.10 5.26
N LEU A 111 7.66 3.98 4.90
CA LEU A 111 7.24 2.97 5.86
C LEU A 111 8.45 2.16 6.37
N VAL A 112 8.57 2.07 7.69
CA VAL A 112 9.66 1.37 8.38
C VAL A 112 9.14 0.40 9.44
N GLY A 113 9.95 -0.57 9.83
CA GLY A 113 9.66 -1.49 10.93
C GLY A 113 10.22 -0.99 12.26
N PHE A 114 9.81 -1.61 13.38
CA PHE A 114 10.32 -1.25 14.72
C PHE A 114 11.85 -1.35 14.86
N GLY A 115 12.50 -2.21 14.08
CA GLY A 115 13.96 -2.31 14.05
C GLY A 115 14.66 -1.01 13.64
N TYR A 116 14.01 -0.20 12.80
CA TYR A 116 14.51 1.09 12.34
C TYR A 116 14.67 2.10 13.50
N LEU A 117 13.87 2.00 14.56
CA LEU A 117 14.03 2.87 15.73
C LEU A 117 15.38 2.72 16.42
N LYS A 118 16.06 1.58 16.25
CA LYS A 118 17.41 1.34 16.81
C LYS A 118 18.50 2.06 16.03
N THR A 119 18.25 2.44 14.77
CA THR A 119 19.21 3.17 13.93
C THR A 119 19.07 4.68 14.10
N LEU A 120 17.95 5.15 14.67
CA LEU A 120 17.75 6.57 14.93
C LEU A 120 18.65 7.06 16.08
N PRO A 121 19.26 8.25 15.96
CA PRO A 121 19.97 8.86 17.06
C PRO A 121 19.01 9.10 18.23
N LYS A 122 19.44 8.80 19.47
CA LYS A 122 18.65 9.08 20.66
C LYS A 122 18.41 10.59 20.77
N LYS A 123 17.24 11.06 20.37
CA LYS A 123 16.82 12.45 20.58
C LYS A 123 16.71 12.67 22.08
N LYS A 124 17.45 13.63 22.65
CA LYS A 124 17.21 14.08 24.03
C LYS A 124 15.76 14.56 24.07
N VAL A 125 14.93 13.91 24.86
CA VAL A 125 13.56 14.37 25.12
C VAL A 125 13.70 15.73 25.79
N MET A 126 13.39 16.80 25.05
CA MET A 126 13.23 18.11 25.67
C MET A 126 11.91 18.08 26.46
N PRO A 127 11.87 18.60 27.68
CA PRO A 127 10.62 18.71 28.41
C PRO A 127 9.60 19.49 27.57
N ALA A 128 8.34 19.04 27.59
CA ALA A 128 7.27 19.73 26.89
C ALA A 128 7.21 21.20 27.36
N PRO A 129 6.95 22.16 26.46
CA PRO A 129 6.78 23.54 26.85
C PRO A 129 5.62 23.62 27.85
N VAL A 130 5.88 24.22 29.01
CA VAL A 130 4.83 24.58 29.97
C VAL A 130 4.01 25.67 29.29
N LEU A 131 2.73 25.40 29.04
CA LEU A 131 1.79 26.42 28.59
C LEU A 131 1.54 27.34 29.80
N GLU A 132 1.99 28.59 29.72
CA GLU A 132 1.60 29.68 30.63
C GLU A 132 0.23 30.25 30.24
#